data_AF-A0A507DP78-F1
#
_entry.id   AF-A0A507DP78-F1
#
_cell.length_a   1.000
_cell.length_b   1.000
_cell.length_c   1.000
_cell.angle_alpha   90.00
_cell.angle_beta   90.00
_cell.angle_gamma   90.00
#
_symmetry.space_group_name_H-M   'P 1'
#
loop_
_entity.id
_entity.type
_entity.pdbx_description
1 polymer ?
#
loop_
_entity_poly.entity_id
_entity_poly.type
_entity_poly.pdbx_seq_one_letter_code
_entity_poly.pdbx_strand_id
1 'polypeptide(L)'
;MQNLIPYFPDAKRFIEAAFAHNGRVFVHCNGGISRAPAFVVAYVMESQKWDYTTAFSYVQNKRFCMNPIEHFKLQLKEYEPIYNARENIASLNYTPEQTLMQGVRRRPLPDEDDDDTDMVP
;
A
#
# COMPACT_ATOMS: atom_id res chain seq x y z
N MET A 1 4.77 9.82 13.57
CA MET A 1 3.49 9.45 12.92
C MET A 1 3.45 7.94 12.75
N GLN A 2 2.29 7.30 12.91
CA GLN A 2 2.18 5.84 12.78
C GLN A 2 2.21 5.44 11.29
N ASN A 3 3.01 4.43 10.94
CA ASN A 3 3.04 3.86 9.59
C ASN A 3 2.16 2.59 9.55
N LEU A 4 1.11 2.59 8.75
CA LEU A 4 0.17 1.47 8.57
C LEU A 4 0.56 0.54 7.42
N ILE A 5 1.33 1.03 6.43
CA ILE A 5 1.69 0.27 5.22
C ILE A 5 2.27 -1.11 5.53
N PRO A 6 3.22 -1.28 6.48
CA PRO A 6 3.77 -2.59 6.81
C PRO A 6 2.72 -3.61 7.28
N TYR A 7 1.60 -3.15 7.82
CA TYR A 7 0.56 -4.00 8.41
C TYR A 7 -0.58 -4.34 7.45
N PHE A 8 -0.72 -3.64 6.31
CA PHE A 8 -1.78 -3.93 5.35
C PHE A 8 -1.73 -5.36 4.80
N PRO A 9 -0.56 -5.93 4.43
CA PRO A 9 -0.48 -7.32 3.99
C PRO A 9 -0.93 -8.33 5.06
N ASP A 10 -0.54 -8.12 6.31
CA ASP A 10 -0.91 -9.00 7.42
C ASP A 10 -2.43 -8.94 7.67
N ALA A 11 -2.99 -7.74 7.65
CA ALA A 11 -4.44 -7.54 7.78
C ALA A 11 -5.22 -8.23 6.66
N LYS A 12 -4.74 -8.12 5.41
CA LYS A 12 -5.34 -8.82 4.27
C LYS A 12 -5.32 -10.34 4.48
N ARG A 13 -4.17 -10.92 4.79
CA ARG A 13 -4.08 -12.37 5.05
C ARG A 13 -5.00 -12.82 6.17
N PHE A 14 -5.09 -12.04 7.25
CA PHE A 14 -6.00 -12.34 8.37
C PHE A 14 -7.47 -12.37 7.92
N ILE A 15 -7.87 -11.37 7.11
CA ILE A 15 -9.23 -11.29 6.57
C ILE A 15 -9.54 -12.47 5.64
N GLU A 16 -8.64 -12.75 4.70
CA GLU A 16 -8.80 -13.85 3.74
C GLU A 16 -8.84 -15.22 4.43
N ALA A 17 -7.99 -15.44 5.44
CA ALA A 17 -7.99 -16.67 6.22
C ALA A 17 -9.33 -16.89 6.93
N ALA A 18 -9.93 -15.86 7.50
CA ALA A 18 -11.26 -15.97 8.11
C ALA A 18 -12.34 -16.29 7.07
N PHE A 19 -12.30 -15.65 5.89
CA PHE A 19 -13.27 -15.90 4.82
C PHE A 19 -13.16 -17.31 4.23
N ALA A 20 -11.95 -17.86 4.13
CA ALA A 20 -11.71 -19.24 3.68
C ALA A 20 -12.37 -20.29 4.60
N HIS A 21 -12.65 -19.94 5.86
CA HIS A 21 -13.31 -20.80 6.84
C HIS A 21 -14.78 -20.39 7.09
N ASN A 22 -15.41 -19.68 6.14
CA ASN A 22 -16.77 -19.15 6.27
C ASN A 22 -16.97 -18.25 7.52
N GLY A 23 -15.90 -17.66 8.03
CA GLY A 23 -15.89 -16.76 9.16
C GLY A 23 -16.25 -15.32 8.82
N ARG A 24 -16.27 -14.46 9.84
CA ARG A 24 -16.50 -13.01 9.71
C ARG A 24 -15.43 -12.25 10.49
N VAL A 25 -15.01 -11.11 9.96
CA VAL A 25 -14.00 -10.24 10.57
C VAL A 25 -14.63 -8.91 10.93
N PHE A 26 -14.41 -8.48 12.17
CA PHE A 26 -14.79 -7.16 12.64
C PHE A 26 -13.54 -6.29 12.81
N VAL A 27 -13.39 -5.28 11.95
CA VAL A 27 -12.27 -4.33 12.02
C VAL A 27 -12.68 -3.11 12.83
N HIS A 28 -12.01 -2.85 13.95
CA HIS A 28 -12.35 -1.73 14.83
C HIS A 28 -11.13 -0.92 15.29
N CYS A 29 -11.40 0.31 15.71
CA CYS A 29 -10.49 1.17 16.45
C CYS A 29 -11.33 1.98 17.44
N ASN A 30 -10.75 2.91 18.21
CA ASN A 30 -11.48 3.64 19.25
C ASN A 30 -12.81 4.26 18.77
N GLY A 31 -12.76 5.07 17.70
CA GLY A 31 -13.96 5.72 17.14
C GLY A 31 -14.52 5.07 15.87
N GLY A 32 -13.81 4.11 15.27
CA GLY A 32 -14.17 3.60 13.94
C GLY A 32 -14.18 4.65 12.83
N ILE A 33 -13.43 5.75 12.99
CA ILE A 33 -13.39 6.89 12.05
C ILE A 33 -12.11 6.90 11.21
N SER A 34 -10.95 6.54 11.78
CA SER A 34 -9.66 6.75 11.13
C SER A 34 -8.86 5.46 10.89
N ARG A 35 -8.27 4.85 11.92
CA ARG A 35 -7.41 3.65 11.76
C ARG A 35 -8.15 2.46 11.12
N ALA A 36 -9.27 2.05 11.70
CA ALA A 36 -10.04 0.91 11.21
C ALA A 36 -10.48 1.06 9.74
N PRO A 37 -11.13 2.17 9.31
CA PRO A 37 -11.50 2.31 7.90
C PRO A 37 -10.29 2.42 6.97
N ALA A 38 -9.12 2.88 7.42
CA ALA A 38 -7.91 2.83 6.60
C ALA A 38 -7.52 1.38 6.25
N PHE A 39 -7.54 0.46 7.22
CA PHE A 39 -7.31 -0.97 6.95
C PHE A 39 -8.36 -1.57 6.01
N VAL A 40 -9.63 -1.19 6.16
CA VAL A 40 -10.71 -1.67 5.27
C VAL A 40 -10.53 -1.15 3.85
N VAL A 41 -10.15 0.12 3.67
CA VAL A 41 -9.86 0.68 2.35
C VAL A 41 -8.66 -0.03 1.71
N ALA A 42 -7.56 -0.21 2.45
CA ALA A 42 -6.39 -0.93 1.93
C ALA A 42 -6.73 -2.37 1.48
N TYR A 43 -7.54 -3.07 2.28
CA TYR A 43 -8.04 -4.40 1.92
C TYR A 43 -8.89 -4.39 0.64
N VAL A 44 -9.82 -3.43 0.50
CA VAL A 44 -10.68 -3.33 -0.68
C VAL A 44 -9.86 -2.96 -1.93
N MET A 45 -8.95 -2.00 -1.83
CA MET A 45 -8.05 -1.60 -2.92
C MET A 45 -7.33 -2.83 -3.49
N GLU A 46 -6.67 -3.58 -2.62
CA GLU A 46 -5.87 -4.72 -3.06
C GLU A 46 -6.73 -5.91 -3.53
N SER A 47 -7.82 -6.21 -2.83
CA SER A 47 -8.65 -7.39 -3.15
C SER A 47 -9.49 -7.19 -4.43
N GLN A 48 -9.88 -5.95 -4.74
CA GLN A 48 -10.67 -5.62 -5.92
C GLN A 48 -9.86 -5.00 -7.05
N LYS A 49 -8.56 -4.76 -6.83
CA LYS A 49 -7.66 -4.04 -7.76
C LYS A 49 -8.21 -2.65 -8.12
N TRP A 50 -8.74 -1.96 -7.11
CA TRP A 50 -9.31 -0.62 -7.27
C TRP A 50 -8.30 0.43 -6.81
N ASP A 51 -8.30 1.56 -7.52
CA ASP A 51 -7.55 2.74 -7.09
C ASP A 51 -8.06 3.26 -5.73
N TYR A 52 -7.24 4.11 -5.11
CA TYR A 52 -7.58 4.72 -3.82
C TYR A 52 -8.96 5.39 -3.83
N THR A 53 -9.26 6.18 -4.87
CA THR A 53 -10.49 7.00 -4.93
C THR A 53 -11.75 6.14 -4.95
N THR A 54 -11.75 5.08 -5.76
CA THR A 54 -12.86 4.15 -5.92
C THR A 54 -13.07 3.35 -4.65
N ALA A 55 -12.00 2.78 -4.09
CA ALA A 55 -12.08 2.00 -2.85
C ALA A 55 -12.50 2.86 -1.66
N PHE A 56 -11.95 4.07 -1.52
CA PHE A 56 -12.32 4.99 -0.46
C PHE A 56 -13.81 5.35 -0.52
N SER A 57 -14.29 5.73 -1.71
CA SER A 57 -15.70 6.09 -1.92
C SER A 57 -16.62 4.90 -1.63
N TYR A 58 -16.23 3.69 -2.04
CA TYR A 58 -16.98 2.47 -1.74
C TYR A 58 -17.14 2.25 -0.23
N VAL A 59 -16.05 2.31 0.53
CA VAL A 59 -16.10 2.10 2.00
C VAL A 59 -16.85 3.24 2.68
N GLN A 60 -16.69 4.48 2.23
CA GLN A 60 -17.40 5.64 2.77
C GLN A 60 -18.92 5.53 2.55
N ASN A 61 -19.36 5.02 1.39
CA ASN A 61 -20.78 4.76 1.14
C ASN A 61 -21.36 3.69 2.07
N LYS A 62 -20.54 2.77 2.60
CA LYS A 62 -20.96 1.79 3.62
C LYS A 62 -20.91 2.34 5.05
N ARG A 63 -20.04 3.32 5.31
CA ARG A 63 -19.87 3.98 6.61
C ARG A 63 -19.54 5.46 6.43
N PHE A 64 -20.58 6.29 6.30
CA PHE A 64 -20.47 7.72 5.99
C PHE A 64 -19.57 8.52 6.95
N CYS A 65 -19.49 8.11 8.21
CA CYS A 65 -18.71 8.80 9.23
C CYS A 65 -17.20 8.49 9.19
N MET A 66 -16.73 7.66 8.24
CA MET A 66 -15.30 7.43 8.11
C MET A 66 -14.58 8.67 7.60
N ASN A 67 -13.46 8.98 8.24
CA ASN A 67 -12.56 10.04 7.83
C ASN A 67 -11.15 9.73 8.37
N PRO A 68 -10.38 8.86 7.68
CA PRO A 68 -8.95 8.71 7.95
C PRO A 68 -8.26 10.08 7.98
N ILE A 69 -7.40 10.30 8.97
CA ILE A 69 -6.55 11.49 9.04
C ILE A 69 -5.62 11.55 7.83
N GLU A 70 -5.15 12.73 7.49
CA GLU A 70 -4.51 13.00 6.20
C GLU A 70 -3.32 12.08 5.91
N HIS A 71 -2.46 11.84 6.91
CA HIS A 71 -1.31 10.95 6.71
C HIS A 71 -1.69 9.48 6.45
N PHE A 72 -2.84 9.00 6.91
CA PHE A 72 -3.32 7.66 6.51
C PHE A 72 -3.89 7.67 5.09
N LYS A 73 -4.52 8.76 4.65
CA LYS A 73 -4.93 8.90 3.24
C LYS A 73 -3.73 8.89 2.30
N LEU A 74 -2.65 9.58 2.67
CA LEU A 74 -1.39 9.55 1.93
C LEU A 74 -0.80 8.14 1.88
N GLN A 75 -0.71 7.45 3.03
CA GLN A 75 -0.23 6.07 3.07
C GLN A 75 -1.08 5.09 2.23
N LEU A 76 -2.39 5.30 2.13
CA LEU A 76 -3.25 4.49 1.26
C LEU A 76 -2.94 4.72 -0.22
N LYS A 77 -2.71 5.97 -0.64
CA LYS A 77 -2.26 6.29 -2.00
C LYS A 77 -0.87 5.72 -2.29
N GLU A 78 0.04 5.75 -1.32
CA GLU A 78 1.36 5.14 -1.42
C GLU A 78 1.32 3.60 -1.45
N TYR A 79 0.28 2.99 -0.88
CA TYR A 79 0.12 1.54 -0.89
C TYR A 79 -0.24 1.00 -2.29
N GLU A 80 -0.91 1.80 -3.12
CA GLU A 80 -1.32 1.43 -4.47
C GLU A 80 -0.18 0.90 -5.36
N PRO A 81 0.92 1.65 -5.58
CA PRO A 81 2.05 1.14 -6.35
C PRO A 81 2.73 -0.08 -5.68
N ILE A 82 2.68 -0.20 -4.35
CA ILE A 82 3.31 -1.31 -3.62
C ILE A 82 2.61 -2.63 -3.93
N TYR A 83 1.28 -2.69 -3.82
CA TYR A 83 0.58 -3.95 -4.11
C TYR A 83 0.56 -4.24 -5.62
N ASN A 84 0.50 -3.23 -6.48
CA ASN A 84 0.61 -3.42 -7.93
C ASN A 84 1.95 -4.06 -8.32
N ALA A 85 3.06 -3.59 -7.72
CA ALA A 85 4.37 -4.20 -7.93
C ALA A 85 4.41 -5.65 -7.45
N ARG A 86 3.80 -5.95 -6.29
CA ARG A 86 3.72 -7.31 -5.75
C ARG A 86 2.93 -8.25 -6.66
N GLU A 87 1.79 -7.81 -7.18
CA GLU A 87 0.97 -8.58 -8.14
C GLU A 87 1.72 -8.82 -9.46
N ASN A 88 2.44 -7.80 -9.96
CA ASN A 88 3.25 -7.93 -11.17
C ASN A 88 4.37 -8.96 -10.97
N ILE A 89 5.07 -8.94 -9.84
CA ILE A 89 6.10 -9.94 -9.52
C ILE A 89 5.47 -11.34 -9.39
N ALA A 90 4.31 -11.47 -8.73
CA ALA A 90 3.64 -12.75 -8.55
C ALA A 90 3.12 -13.35 -9.87
N SER A 91 2.75 -12.52 -10.84
CA SER A 91 2.29 -12.96 -12.16
C SER A 91 3.43 -13.30 -13.13
N LEU A 92 4.63 -12.77 -12.88
CA LEU A 92 5.83 -13.17 -13.59
C LEU A 92 6.35 -14.46 -12.94
N ASN A 93 6.23 -15.61 -13.64
CA ASN A 93 6.73 -16.92 -13.21
C ASN A 93 8.28 -16.98 -13.13
N TYR A 94 8.90 -16.11 -12.34
CA TYR A 94 10.33 -16.09 -12.13
C TYR A 94 10.76 -17.24 -11.23
N THR A 95 11.89 -17.86 -11.57
CA THR A 95 12.53 -18.83 -10.68
C THR A 95 13.12 -18.12 -9.46
N PRO A 96 13.28 -18.80 -8.32
CA PRO A 96 13.86 -18.22 -7.10
C PRO A 96 15.24 -17.57 -7.32
N GLU A 97 16.05 -18.09 -8.26
CA GLU A 97 17.33 -17.49 -8.64
C GLU A 97 17.17 -16.13 -9.34
N GLN A 98 16.17 -16.01 -10.22
CA GLN A 98 15.88 -14.77 -10.96
C GLN A 98 15.38 -13.67 -10.03
N THR A 99 14.64 -14.01 -8.98
CA THR A 99 14.18 -13.04 -7.97
C THR A 99 15.36 -12.47 -7.15
N LEU A 100 16.34 -13.31 -6.79
CA LEU A 100 17.49 -12.88 -5.99
C LEU A 100 18.41 -11.92 -6.77
N MET A 101 18.59 -12.12 -8.08
CA MET A 101 19.43 -11.26 -8.92
C MET A 101 18.89 -9.83 -9.08
N GLN A 102 17.56 -9.63 -9.02
CA GLN A 102 16.96 -8.30 -9.21
C GLN A 102 16.95 -7.43 -7.93
N GLY A 103 16.96 -8.04 -6.74
CA GLY A 103 17.02 -7.32 -5.46
C GLY A 103 18.32 -6.52 -5.20
N VAL A 104 19.33 -6.70 -6.05
CA VAL A 104 20.63 -6.03 -5.96
C VAL A 104 20.68 -4.69 -6.72
N ARG A 105 19.69 -4.39 -7.59
CA ARG A 105 19.62 -3.11 -8.30
C ARG A 105 19.14 -1.99 -7.37
N ARG A 106 20.02 -1.51 -6.48
CA ARG A 106 19.88 -0.20 -5.85
C ARG A 106 19.77 0.84 -6.98
N ARG A 107 18.79 1.76 -6.89
CA ARG A 107 18.74 2.93 -7.78
C ARG A 107 20.12 3.62 -7.73
N PRO A 108 20.78 3.87 -8.86
CA PRO A 108 21.97 4.73 -8.86
C PRO A 108 21.59 6.07 -8.23
N LEU A 109 22.43 6.60 -7.34
CA LEU A 109 22.28 8.00 -6.92
C LEU A 109 22.44 8.87 -8.18
N PRO A 110 21.67 9.96 -8.33
CA PRO A 110 21.94 10.93 -9.38
C PRO A 110 23.36 11.44 -9.18
N ASP A 111 24.18 11.40 -10.23
CA ASP A 111 25.51 12.01 -10.23
C ASP A 111 25.33 13.50 -9.91
N GLU A 112 26.08 13.99 -8.91
CA GLU A 112 26.16 15.42 -8.62
C GLU A 112 26.88 16.05 -9.82
N ASP A 113 26.15 16.74 -10.69
CA ASP A 113 26.74 17.56 -11.75
C ASP A 113 27.63 18.61 -11.08
N ASP A 114 28.95 18.45 -11.20
CA ASP A 114 29.95 19.44 -10.81
C ASP A 114 29.67 20.74 -11.59
N ASP A 115 29.26 21.78 -10.84
CA ASP A 115 29.14 23.15 -11.32
C ASP A 115 30.56 23.68 -11.61
N ASP A 116 31.05 23.45 -12.84
CA ASP A 116 32.23 24.12 -13.37
C ASP A 116 31.93 25.62 -13.48
N THR A 117 32.15 26.34 -12.39
CA THR A 117 32.29 27.80 -12.42
C THR A 117 33.45 28.17 -13.34
N ASP A 118 33.13 28.67 -14.54
CA ASP A 118 34.06 29.35 -15.43
C ASP A 118 34.75 30.50 -14.67
N MET A 119 36.03 30.30 -14.30
CA MET A 119 36.92 31.42 -13.97
C MET A 119 37.15 32.23 -15.24
N VAL A 120 36.50 33.39 -15.35
CA VAL A 120 36.89 34.41 -16.33
C VAL A 120 38.07 35.21 -15.75
N PRO A 121 39.15 35.47 -16.53
CA PRO A 121 40.31 36.25 -16.09
C PRO A 121 39.99 37.71 -15.71
#